data_AF-A0A4Z0PM71-F1
#
_entry.id   AF-A0A4Z0PM71-F1
#
_cell.length_a   1.000
_cell.length_b   1.000
_cell.length_c   1.000
_cell.angle_alpha   90.00
_cell.angle_beta   90.00
_cell.angle_gamma   90.00
#
_symmetry.space_group_name_H-M   'P 1'
#
loop_
_entity.id
_entity.type
_entity.pdbx_description
1 polymer ?
#
loop_
_entity_poly.entity_id
_entity_poly.type
_entity_poly.pdbx_seq_one_letter_code
_entity_poly.pdbx_strand_id
1 'polypeptide(L)'
;MTFRFRFLLLFFSVASPALVRAQDAPRQLNTLPTMADSARRQSQPAPQTQRQPAPPPPVVETTKFAVGLKNGTVYKAYDVSVKQPLFGRSYLLLNDQRRIDMGEVGFYEDETGHYVRTVLPRSKRETTLRRDRAGRLSLYSAITTQYTGGGYSPYGYGGRYGGFGAPMYRTVKTEYFSKDNGPVQDLNVRNLSIATADNAGSSALLMEGRKYQTYTTLSYVAAAGVLAAGLFATFGTQQSDRAISPLVYAGIPLAILPIVLGSKQQQNIKQAISLYNRGAE
;
A
#
# COMPACT_ATOMS: atom_id res chain seq x y z
N MET A 1 -51.60 -0.80 -19.15
CA MET A 1 -50.25 -0.20 -19.27
C MET A 1 -49.27 -1.28 -19.67
N THR A 2 -48.91 -1.38 -20.95
CA THR A 2 -47.98 -2.38 -21.49
C THR A 2 -46.57 -1.81 -21.56
N PHE A 3 -45.68 -2.27 -20.68
CA PHE A 3 -44.25 -1.95 -20.74
C PHE A 3 -43.57 -2.77 -21.84
N ARG A 4 -43.11 -2.11 -22.90
CA ARG A 4 -42.28 -2.72 -23.96
C ARG A 4 -40.80 -2.58 -23.58
N PHE A 5 -40.19 -3.68 -23.16
CA PHE A 5 -38.74 -3.79 -23.01
C PHE A 5 -38.10 -3.86 -24.40
N ARG A 6 -37.36 -2.82 -24.82
CA ARG A 6 -36.47 -2.88 -25.99
C ARG A 6 -35.11 -3.40 -25.53
N PHE A 7 -34.79 -4.64 -25.90
CA PHE A 7 -33.43 -5.17 -25.82
C PHE A 7 -32.55 -4.44 -26.83
N LEU A 8 -31.53 -3.74 -26.34
CA LEU A 8 -30.50 -3.09 -27.16
C LEU A 8 -29.31 -4.06 -27.27
N LEU A 9 -29.20 -4.74 -28.41
CA LEU A 9 -28.07 -5.60 -28.77
C LEU A 9 -26.88 -4.73 -29.16
N LEU A 10 -25.89 -4.63 -28.27
CA LEU A 10 -24.61 -3.98 -28.54
C LEU A 10 -23.59 -5.03 -29.01
N PHE A 11 -23.34 -5.06 -30.31
CA PHE A 11 -22.24 -5.83 -30.91
C PHE A 11 -20.90 -5.19 -30.52
N PHE A 12 -20.11 -5.86 -29.69
CA PHE A 12 -18.71 -5.52 -29.45
C PHE A 12 -17.81 -6.32 -30.41
N SER A 13 -17.35 -5.67 -31.47
CA SER A 13 -16.26 -6.15 -32.33
C SER A 13 -14.93 -6.04 -31.57
N VAL A 14 -14.34 -7.18 -31.21
CA VAL A 14 -13.01 -7.25 -30.58
C VAL A 14 -11.96 -7.17 -31.68
N ALA A 15 -11.28 -6.03 -31.80
CA ALA A 15 -10.07 -5.91 -32.62
C ALA A 15 -8.86 -6.32 -31.78
N SER A 16 -8.17 -7.37 -32.20
CA SER A 16 -6.91 -7.83 -31.61
C SER A 16 -5.76 -6.88 -32.00
N PRO A 17 -5.01 -6.27 -31.07
CA PRO A 17 -3.76 -5.62 -31.42
C PRO A 17 -2.65 -6.69 -31.58
N ALA A 18 -2.04 -6.71 -32.77
CA ALA A 18 -0.85 -7.49 -33.05
C ALA A 18 0.32 -7.00 -32.18
N LEU A 19 0.96 -7.93 -31.47
CA LEU A 19 2.22 -7.73 -30.74
C LEU A 19 3.35 -7.48 -31.75
N VAL A 20 3.81 -6.23 -31.85
CA VAL A 20 5.10 -5.93 -32.49
C VAL A 20 6.18 -6.13 -31.44
N ARG A 21 7.02 -7.13 -31.70
CA ARG A 21 8.26 -7.44 -30.99
C ARG A 21 9.38 -6.73 -31.76
N ALA A 22 10.11 -5.82 -31.12
CA ALA A 22 11.38 -5.32 -31.63
C ALA A 22 12.37 -5.21 -30.48
N GLN A 23 13.45 -5.99 -30.61
CA GLN A 23 14.69 -5.91 -29.85
C GLN A 23 15.38 -4.59 -30.19
N ASP A 24 16.09 -4.00 -29.23
CA ASP A 24 17.51 -3.64 -29.42
C ASP A 24 18.07 -3.06 -28.11
N ALA A 25 19.09 -3.73 -27.59
CA ALA A 25 19.91 -3.26 -26.49
C ALA A 25 21.36 -3.17 -26.98
N PRO A 26 21.95 -1.97 -27.06
CA PRO A 26 23.39 -1.85 -27.23
C PRO A 26 24.12 -1.93 -25.88
N ARG A 27 25.15 -2.78 -25.89
CA ARG A 27 26.21 -2.90 -24.88
C ARG A 27 26.92 -1.56 -24.68
N GLN A 28 27.16 -1.15 -23.42
CA GLN A 28 28.17 -0.17 -23.04
C GLN A 28 29.03 -0.82 -21.96
N LEU A 29 30.14 -1.46 -22.34
CA LEU A 29 31.49 -0.92 -22.48
C LEU A 29 32.06 -0.38 -21.15
N ASN A 30 32.70 -1.31 -20.44
CA ASN A 30 33.67 -1.10 -19.37
C ASN A 30 34.75 -0.10 -19.80
N THR A 31 34.96 0.94 -19.00
CA THR A 31 36.30 1.54 -18.83
C THR A 31 36.47 2.00 -17.38
N LEU A 32 37.33 1.32 -16.65
CA LEU A 32 37.87 1.76 -15.36
C LEU A 32 38.87 2.90 -15.59
N PRO A 33 38.82 4.01 -14.84
CA PRO A 33 39.90 4.98 -14.84
C PRO A 33 41.11 4.47 -14.04
N THR A 34 42.24 4.45 -14.73
CA THR A 34 43.62 4.23 -14.27
C THR A 34 44.03 5.19 -13.15
N MET A 35 44.58 4.65 -12.05
CA MET A 35 45.20 5.43 -10.98
C MET A 35 46.52 6.03 -11.46
N ALA A 36 46.73 7.32 -11.19
CA ALA A 36 47.99 8.00 -11.43
C ALA A 36 48.96 7.72 -10.28
N ASP A 37 50.09 7.13 -10.66
CA ASP A 37 51.30 6.97 -9.89
C ASP A 37 51.97 8.34 -9.72
N SER A 38 52.16 8.78 -8.47
CA SER A 38 52.92 9.98 -8.12
C SER A 38 53.60 9.77 -6.78
N ALA A 39 54.62 8.94 -6.83
CA ALA A 39 55.94 9.17 -6.26
C ALA A 39 56.07 10.26 -5.16
N ARG A 40 56.46 9.76 -3.98
CA ARG A 40 57.72 10.14 -3.32
C ARG A 40 57.86 11.62 -2.95
N ARG A 41 57.44 11.98 -1.74
CA ARG A 41 58.01 13.11 -1.00
C ARG A 41 58.58 12.68 0.35
N GLN A 42 59.77 13.20 0.58
CA GLN A 42 60.74 12.95 1.63
C GLN A 42 60.16 13.12 3.04
N SER A 43 60.50 12.17 3.90
CA SER A 43 60.39 12.27 5.35
C SER A 43 61.48 13.20 5.89
N GLN A 44 61.07 14.35 6.45
CA GLN A 44 61.90 15.14 7.37
C GLN A 44 61.51 14.77 8.82
N PRO A 45 62.47 14.47 9.71
CA PRO A 45 62.17 14.27 11.12
C PRO A 45 61.93 15.61 11.83
N ALA A 46 60.73 15.79 12.40
CA ALA A 46 60.38 16.92 13.26
C ALA A 46 60.82 16.65 14.73
N PRO A 47 61.18 17.69 15.50
CA PRO A 47 61.60 17.57 16.89
C PRO A 47 60.46 17.10 17.82
N GLN A 48 60.80 16.19 18.73
CA GLN A 48 59.90 15.59 19.71
C GLN A 48 59.37 16.65 20.68
N THR A 49 58.12 17.06 20.47
CA THR A 49 57.37 17.84 21.46
C THR A 49 56.70 16.84 22.41
N GLN A 50 56.94 16.99 23.71
CA GLN A 50 56.36 16.17 24.78
C GLN A 50 54.84 16.11 24.63
N ARG A 51 54.31 14.91 24.33
CA ARG A 51 52.87 14.64 24.24
C ARG A 51 52.27 14.71 25.64
N GLN A 52 51.57 15.79 25.94
CA GLN A 52 50.52 15.76 26.96
C GLN A 52 49.51 14.66 26.60
N PRO A 53 49.02 13.88 27.58
CA PRO A 53 47.94 12.92 27.33
C PRO A 53 46.73 13.68 26.79
N ALA A 54 46.33 13.37 25.56
CA ALA A 54 45.10 13.91 24.99
C ALA A 54 43.93 13.49 25.89
N PRO A 55 42.97 14.38 26.20
CA PRO A 55 41.74 13.98 26.84
C PRO A 55 41.04 12.92 25.97
N PRO A 56 40.40 11.90 26.57
CA PRO A 56 39.70 10.88 25.81
C PRO A 56 38.70 11.54 24.86
N PRO A 57 38.59 11.05 23.61
CA PRO A 57 37.64 11.61 22.66
C PRO A 57 36.22 11.53 23.25
N PRO A 58 35.38 12.55 23.05
CA PRO A 58 34.00 12.49 23.50
C PRO A 58 33.36 11.25 22.87
N VAL A 59 32.75 10.40 23.70
CA VAL A 59 31.94 9.28 23.24
C VAL A 59 30.80 9.89 22.43
N VAL A 60 30.92 9.85 21.10
CA VAL A 60 29.84 10.23 20.21
C VAL A 60 28.81 9.14 20.36
N GLU A 61 27.87 9.35 21.27
CA GLU A 61 26.71 8.49 21.45
C GLU A 61 25.87 8.56 20.18
N THR A 62 26.11 7.63 19.25
CA THR A 62 25.39 7.53 17.97
C THR A 62 24.01 6.94 18.22
N THR A 63 23.10 7.74 18.75
CA THR A 63 21.69 7.36 18.88
C THR A 63 21.10 7.07 17.50
N LYS A 64 20.47 5.89 17.34
CA LYS A 64 19.97 5.40 16.05
C LYS A 64 18.52 5.79 15.78
N PHE A 65 17.70 5.87 16.82
CA PHE A 65 16.26 6.08 16.72
C PHE A 65 15.81 7.36 17.40
N ALA A 66 14.73 7.96 16.90
CA ALA A 66 14.10 9.14 17.46
C ALA A 66 12.65 8.86 17.88
N VAL A 67 12.27 9.40 19.04
CA VAL A 67 10.90 9.39 19.56
C VAL A 67 10.47 10.83 19.80
N GLY A 68 9.54 11.31 18.98
CA GLY A 68 8.94 12.64 19.12
C GLY A 68 7.65 12.57 19.91
N LEU A 69 7.57 13.35 20.98
CA LEU A 69 6.34 13.59 21.72
C LEU A 69 5.48 14.66 21.03
N LYS A 70 4.19 14.65 21.32
CA LYS A 70 3.22 15.64 20.82
C LYS A 70 3.48 17.05 21.33
N ASN A 71 4.17 17.19 22.46
CA ASN A 71 4.60 18.48 22.99
C ASN A 71 5.84 19.06 22.26
N GLY A 72 6.36 18.35 21.24
CA GLY A 72 7.53 18.77 20.46
C GLY A 72 8.87 18.27 21.00
N THR A 73 8.91 17.66 22.19
CA THR A 73 10.15 17.10 22.73
C THR A 73 10.55 15.84 21.95
N VAL A 74 11.79 15.79 21.48
CA VAL A 74 12.34 14.62 20.77
C VAL A 74 13.39 13.95 21.63
N TYR A 75 13.20 12.68 21.94
CA TYR A 75 14.19 11.81 22.58
C TYR A 75 14.93 11.00 21.53
N LYS A 76 16.23 10.84 21.71
CA LYS A 76 17.04 9.95 20.90
C LYS A 76 17.41 8.72 21.73
N ALA A 77 17.34 7.54 21.12
CA ALA A 77 17.57 6.26 21.78
C ALA A 77 18.33 5.29 20.85
N TYR A 78 18.92 4.26 21.44
CA TYR A 78 19.56 3.14 20.74
C TYR A 78 18.57 2.03 20.43
N ASP A 79 17.64 1.80 21.34
CA ASP A 79 16.55 0.85 21.19
C ASP A 79 15.21 1.47 21.60
N VAL A 80 14.17 1.14 20.84
CA VAL A 80 12.80 1.59 21.06
C VAL A 80 11.90 0.37 20.91
N SER A 81 11.34 -0.10 22.03
CA SER A 81 10.44 -1.25 22.02
C SER A 81 9.02 -0.86 22.44
N VAL A 82 8.04 -1.32 21.66
CA VAL A 82 6.62 -1.16 21.96
C VAL A 82 6.19 -2.24 22.94
N LYS A 83 5.65 -1.84 24.10
CA LYS A 83 5.08 -2.76 25.09
C LYS A 83 3.57 -2.55 25.19
N GLN A 84 2.82 -3.62 24.99
CA GLN A 84 1.37 -3.64 25.14
C GLN A 84 1.01 -4.62 26.26
N PRO A 85 0.98 -4.16 27.52
CA PRO A 85 0.61 -5.02 28.64
C PRO A 85 -0.85 -5.46 28.51
N LEU A 86 -1.17 -6.65 29.05
CA LEU A 86 -2.55 -7.17 29.09
C LEU A 86 -3.51 -6.23 29.83
N PHE A 87 -2.97 -5.47 30.80
CA PHE A 87 -3.69 -4.46 31.57
C PHE A 87 -2.95 -3.13 31.52
N GLY A 88 -3.69 -2.03 31.33
CA GLY A 88 -3.13 -0.68 31.28
C GLY A 88 -2.92 -0.13 29.86
N ARG A 89 -2.22 0.99 29.77
CA ARG A 89 -1.96 1.71 28.51
C ARG A 89 -0.68 1.17 27.86
N SER A 90 -0.65 1.13 26.53
CA SER A 90 0.58 0.84 25.79
C SER A 90 1.62 1.94 26.00
N TYR A 91 2.89 1.56 26.01
CA TYR A 91 4.01 2.48 26.22
C TYR A 91 5.20 2.08 25.36
N LEU A 92 6.07 3.05 25.09
CA LEU A 92 7.40 2.84 24.54
C LEU A 92 8.39 2.68 25.67
N LEU A 93 9.33 1.76 25.51
CA LEU A 93 10.48 1.59 26.38
C LEU A 93 11.73 1.97 25.58
N LEU A 94 12.42 3.02 26.04
CA LEU A 94 13.62 3.55 25.41
C LEU A 94 14.84 3.04 26.18
N ASN A 95 15.76 2.39 25.49
CA ASN A 95 16.98 1.78 26.05
C ASN A 95 16.71 0.93 27.30
N ASP A 96 15.58 0.22 27.35
CA ASP A 96 15.10 -0.57 28.51
C ASP A 96 14.92 0.18 29.85
N GLN A 97 15.14 1.50 29.89
CA GLN A 97 15.15 2.28 31.13
C GLN A 97 13.97 3.25 31.20
N ARG A 98 13.70 3.96 30.10
CA ARG A 98 12.73 5.06 30.11
C ARG A 98 11.41 4.64 29.49
N ARG A 99 10.35 4.76 30.29
CA ARG A 99 8.97 4.52 29.85
C ARG A 99 8.33 5.83 29.37
N ILE A 100 7.70 5.78 28.19
CA ILE A 100 6.92 6.87 27.62
C ILE A 100 5.53 6.34 27.27
N ASP A 101 4.46 6.98 27.76
CA ASP A 101 3.10 6.59 27.39
C ASP A 101 2.90 6.79 25.89
N MET A 102 2.39 5.77 25.21
CA MET A 102 2.15 5.86 23.77
C MET A 102 1.21 7.02 23.45
N GLY A 103 0.30 7.40 24.36
CA GLY A 103 -0.64 8.51 24.20
C GLY A 103 0.02 9.88 24.06
N GLU A 104 1.28 10.03 24.50
CA GLU A 104 2.06 11.27 24.39
C GLU A 104 2.95 11.28 23.15
N VAL A 105 3.15 10.13 22.52
CA VAL A 105 4.01 9.95 21.35
C VAL A 105 3.30 10.47 20.10
N GLY A 106 3.96 11.37 19.36
CA GLY A 106 3.53 11.83 18.04
C GLY A 106 4.14 10.98 16.92
N PHE A 107 5.44 10.69 17.01
CA PHE A 107 6.12 9.76 16.11
C PHE A 107 7.22 8.99 16.85
N TYR A 108 7.57 7.81 16.36
CA TYR A 108 8.73 7.07 16.85
C TYR A 108 9.35 6.24 15.74
N GLU A 109 10.63 5.94 15.90
CA GLU A 109 11.38 5.06 15.03
C GLU A 109 11.84 3.86 15.83
N ASP A 110 11.78 2.69 15.20
CA ASP A 110 12.32 1.45 15.74
C ASP A 110 13.07 0.70 14.61
N GLU A 111 13.54 -0.51 14.91
CA GLU A 111 14.25 -1.34 13.93
C GLU A 111 13.44 -1.69 12.68
N THR A 112 12.11 -1.68 12.79
CA THR A 112 11.18 -2.05 11.73
C THR A 112 10.74 -0.87 10.86
N GLY A 113 10.83 0.35 11.36
CA GLY A 113 10.62 1.57 10.57
C GLY A 113 10.18 2.78 11.37
N HIS A 114 9.61 3.75 10.66
CA HIS A 114 9.11 5.01 11.22
C HIS A 114 7.60 4.94 11.39
N TYR A 115 7.11 5.32 12.56
CA TYR A 115 5.70 5.27 12.93
C TYR A 115 5.19 6.64 13.35
N VAL A 116 3.98 6.98 12.91
CA VAL A 116 3.30 8.23 13.27
C VAL A 116 1.99 7.90 13.95
N ARG A 117 1.70 8.56 15.06
CA ARG A 117 0.46 8.38 15.81
C ARG A 117 -0.43 9.60 15.62
N THR A 118 -1.54 9.39 14.93
CA THR A 118 -2.46 10.48 14.59
C THR A 118 -3.90 9.99 14.65
N VAL A 119 -4.83 10.94 14.70
CA VAL A 119 -6.25 10.69 14.50
C VAL A 119 -6.50 10.48 13.01
N LEU A 120 -7.18 9.39 12.68
CA LEU A 120 -7.53 9.03 11.29
C LEU A 120 -8.76 9.80 10.79
N PRO A 121 -8.92 9.99 9.47
CA PRO A 121 -10.15 10.47 8.89
C PRO A 121 -11.35 9.65 9.38
N ARG A 122 -12.42 10.32 9.82
CA ARG A 122 -13.65 9.70 10.35
C ARG A 122 -13.50 8.90 11.66
N SER A 123 -12.32 8.92 12.29
CA SER A 123 -12.09 8.33 13.61
C SER A 123 -11.88 9.43 14.64
N LYS A 124 -12.27 9.18 15.89
CA LYS A 124 -11.86 10.00 17.05
C LYS A 124 -10.69 9.37 17.81
N ARG A 125 -10.32 8.14 17.44
CA ARG A 125 -9.25 7.38 18.10
C ARG A 125 -7.95 7.55 17.33
N GLU A 126 -6.88 7.74 18.10
CA GLU A 126 -5.53 7.75 17.56
C GLU A 126 -5.14 6.33 17.12
N THR A 127 -4.50 6.27 15.96
CA THR A 127 -3.98 5.04 15.39
C THR A 127 -2.50 5.23 15.07
N THR A 128 -1.73 4.17 15.29
CA THR A 128 -0.32 4.13 14.92
C THR A 128 -0.22 3.68 13.47
N LEU A 129 0.44 4.50 12.66
CA LEU A 129 0.63 4.31 11.23
C LEU A 129 2.10 4.07 10.94
N ARG A 130 2.42 2.99 10.22
CA ARG A 130 3.78 2.76 9.71
C ARG A 130 4.00 3.57 8.45
N ARG A 131 5.12 4.28 8.34
CA ARG A 131 5.52 4.97 7.10
C ARG A 131 6.12 3.94 6.13
N ASP A 132 5.44 3.75 5.01
CA ASP A 132 5.89 2.85 3.94
C ASP A 132 6.85 3.58 2.97
N ARG A 133 6.63 4.89 2.75
CA ARG A 133 7.46 5.72 1.85
C ARG A 133 7.47 7.18 2.31
N ALA A 134 8.64 7.80 2.30
CA ALA A 134 8.82 9.23 2.53
C ALA A 134 8.83 10.02 1.21
N GLY A 135 8.43 11.29 1.26
CA GLY A 135 8.39 12.21 0.12
C GLY A 135 7.36 13.33 0.36
N ARG A 136 7.17 14.21 -0.63
CA ARG A 136 6.08 15.21 -0.58
C ARG A 136 4.72 14.56 -0.35
N LEU A 137 4.46 13.41 -0.98
CA LEU A 137 3.44 12.46 -0.54
C LEU A 137 4.09 11.35 0.26
N SER A 138 3.94 11.42 1.58
CA SER A 138 4.34 10.36 2.48
C SER A 138 3.23 9.31 2.58
N LEU A 139 3.58 8.05 2.35
CA LEU A 139 2.65 6.92 2.42
C LEU A 139 2.74 6.23 3.78
N TYR A 140 1.58 5.88 4.28
CA TYR A 140 1.40 5.26 5.58
C TYR A 140 0.50 4.02 5.47
N SER A 141 0.70 3.05 6.35
CA SER A 141 -0.15 1.87 6.45
C SER A 141 -0.53 1.55 7.90
N ALA A 142 -1.75 1.07 8.08
CA ALA A 142 -2.24 0.49 9.32
C ALA A 142 -2.67 -0.96 9.05
N ILE A 143 -2.13 -1.89 9.82
CA ILE A 143 -2.56 -3.29 9.79
C ILE A 143 -3.54 -3.49 10.94
N THR A 144 -4.78 -3.81 10.61
CA THR A 144 -5.81 -4.14 11.60
C THR A 144 -6.22 -5.59 11.46
N THR A 145 -6.05 -6.37 12.52
CA THR A 145 -6.58 -7.74 12.59
C THR A 145 -8.01 -7.69 13.10
N GLN A 146 -8.96 -8.00 12.23
CA GLN A 146 -10.37 -8.06 12.58
C GLN A 146 -10.74 -9.50 12.95
N TYR A 147 -11.34 -9.65 14.13
CA TYR A 147 -11.96 -10.91 14.53
C TYR A 147 -13.34 -10.99 13.87
N THR A 148 -13.45 -11.77 12.81
CA THR A 148 -14.76 -12.09 12.23
C THR A 148 -15.25 -13.31 12.99
N GLY A 149 -15.83 -13.08 14.17
CA GLY A 149 -16.51 -14.13 14.92
C GLY A 149 -17.59 -14.70 14.02
N GLY A 150 -17.66 -16.04 13.90
CA GLY A 150 -18.56 -16.78 13.01
C GLY A 150 -20.00 -16.29 13.14
N GLY A 151 -20.34 -15.29 12.33
CA GLY A 151 -21.54 -14.51 12.42
C GLY A 151 -22.55 -15.08 11.43
N TYR A 152 -23.60 -15.66 11.99
CA TYR A 152 -24.84 -16.04 11.34
C TYR A 152 -25.23 -14.98 10.30
N SER A 153 -25.05 -15.28 9.00
CA SER A 153 -25.55 -14.44 7.93
C SER A 153 -27.03 -14.76 7.74
N PRO A 154 -27.98 -13.85 8.08
CA PRO A 154 -29.41 -14.11 7.96
C PRO A 154 -29.90 -14.22 6.50
N TYR A 155 -29.03 -13.97 5.51
CA TYR A 155 -29.34 -14.04 4.08
C TYR A 155 -28.34 -14.88 3.26
N GLY A 156 -27.59 -15.77 3.92
CA GLY A 156 -26.68 -16.71 3.26
C GLY A 156 -27.41 -17.91 2.66
N TYR A 157 -27.97 -17.76 1.45
CA TYR A 157 -28.34 -18.89 0.59
C TYR A 157 -27.04 -19.60 0.14
N GLY A 158 -26.57 -20.56 0.93
CA GLY A 158 -25.33 -21.27 0.63
C GLY A 158 -25.13 -22.53 1.47
N GLY A 159 -25.52 -23.66 0.90
CA GLY A 159 -24.81 -24.92 1.13
C GLY A 159 -25.29 -25.79 2.29
N ARG A 160 -26.01 -26.84 1.92
CA ARG A 160 -26.38 -28.03 2.72
C ARG A 160 -25.16 -28.90 3.09
N TYR A 161 -24.09 -28.31 3.61
CA TYR A 161 -22.95 -29.01 4.22
C TYR A 161 -22.39 -28.13 5.34
N GLY A 162 -22.78 -28.43 6.57
CA GLY A 162 -22.34 -27.74 7.77
C GLY A 162 -20.84 -27.90 7.98
N GLY A 163 -20.11 -26.80 7.80
CA GLY A 163 -18.72 -26.67 8.23
C GLY A 163 -18.67 -25.86 9.51
N PHE A 164 -18.12 -26.45 10.58
CA PHE A 164 -17.72 -25.79 11.81
C PHE A 164 -16.95 -24.50 11.49
N GLY A 165 -17.59 -23.35 11.66
CA GLY A 165 -17.02 -22.04 11.39
C GLY A 165 -16.02 -21.64 12.47
N ALA A 166 -14.79 -22.11 12.36
CA ALA A 166 -13.68 -21.63 13.17
C ALA A 166 -13.55 -20.11 13.04
N PRO A 167 -13.16 -19.40 14.11
CA PRO A 167 -13.00 -17.95 14.06
C PRO A 167 -12.01 -17.57 12.95
N MET A 168 -12.48 -16.79 11.98
CA MET A 168 -11.63 -16.27 10.92
C MET A 168 -11.04 -14.92 11.33
N TYR A 169 -9.71 -14.90 11.45
CA TYR A 169 -8.95 -13.67 11.56
C TYR A 169 -8.76 -13.09 10.17
N ARG A 170 -9.25 -11.87 9.94
CA ARG A 170 -8.98 -11.13 8.71
C ARG A 170 -8.02 -9.99 9.01
N THR A 171 -6.81 -10.11 8.50
CA THR A 171 -5.83 -9.02 8.53
C THR A 171 -6.10 -8.08 7.35
N VAL A 172 -6.45 -6.83 7.65
CA VAL A 172 -6.70 -5.79 6.65
C VAL A 172 -5.59 -4.76 6.74
N LYS A 173 -4.84 -4.58 5.64
CA LYS A 173 -3.91 -3.46 5.47
C LYS A 173 -4.70 -2.30 4.89
N THR A 174 -4.80 -1.20 5.64
CA THR A 174 -5.38 0.05 5.16
C THR A 174 -4.26 1.03 4.89
N GLU A 175 -4.30 1.70 3.74
CA GLU A 175 -3.26 2.63 3.31
C GLU A 175 -3.77 4.07 3.39
N TYR A 176 -2.87 4.97 3.77
CA TYR A 176 -3.10 6.39 3.97
C TYR A 176 -1.97 7.19 3.35
N PHE A 177 -2.18 8.48 3.17
CA PHE A 177 -1.12 9.40 2.75
C PHE A 177 -1.21 10.74 3.48
N SER A 178 -0.09 11.44 3.56
CA SER A 178 -0.02 12.85 3.96
C SER A 178 0.74 13.61 2.87
N LYS A 179 0.23 14.80 2.52
CA LYS A 179 0.87 15.73 1.58
C LYS A 179 1.57 16.83 2.37
N ASP A 180 2.86 17.05 2.11
CA ASP A 180 3.66 18.14 2.66
C ASP A 180 3.56 18.24 4.21
N ASN A 181 3.57 17.09 4.89
CA ASN A 181 3.36 16.95 6.35
C ASN A 181 1.99 17.42 6.88
N GLY A 182 1.00 17.57 6.00
CA GLY A 182 -0.37 17.91 6.34
C GLY A 182 -1.16 16.75 6.98
N PRO A 183 -2.49 16.91 7.15
CA PRO A 183 -3.32 15.89 7.76
C PRO A 183 -3.31 14.59 6.94
N VAL A 184 -3.32 13.46 7.64
CA VAL A 184 -3.39 12.13 7.02
C VAL A 184 -4.76 11.91 6.41
N GLN A 185 -4.79 11.39 5.18
CA GLN A 185 -6.00 11.12 4.41
C GLN A 185 -6.01 9.67 3.91
N ASP A 186 -7.22 9.14 3.64
CA ASP A 186 -7.40 7.81 3.05
C ASP A 186 -6.73 7.74 1.67
N LEU A 187 -5.96 6.67 1.42
CA LEU A 187 -5.37 6.41 0.10
C LEU A 187 -6.45 5.93 -0.87
N ASN A 188 -7.12 6.88 -1.52
CA ASN A 188 -8.06 6.60 -2.60
C ASN A 188 -7.81 7.55 -3.77
N VAL A 189 -8.25 7.14 -4.96
CA VAL A 189 -8.02 7.88 -6.21
C VAL A 189 -8.62 9.29 -6.16
N ARG A 190 -9.71 9.49 -5.39
CA ARG A 190 -10.35 10.79 -5.24
C ARG A 190 -9.46 11.76 -4.46
N ASN A 191 -9.05 11.39 -3.26
CA ASN A 191 -8.19 12.18 -2.40
C ASN A 191 -6.82 12.41 -3.06
N LEU A 192 -6.23 11.36 -3.66
CA LEU A 192 -4.97 11.48 -4.39
C LEU A 192 -5.08 12.46 -5.56
N SER A 193 -6.17 12.44 -6.34
CA SER A 193 -6.31 13.37 -7.47
C SER A 193 -6.45 14.83 -7.05
N ILE A 194 -7.00 15.08 -5.86
CA ILE A 194 -7.07 16.43 -5.30
C ILE A 194 -5.69 16.83 -4.77
N ALA A 195 -5.02 15.93 -4.05
CA ALA A 195 -3.70 16.18 -3.49
C ALA A 195 -2.60 16.33 -4.57
N THR A 196 -2.78 15.73 -5.75
CA THR A 196 -1.82 15.81 -6.87
C THR A 196 -2.31 16.68 -8.02
N ALA A 197 -3.31 17.54 -7.79
CA ALA A 197 -3.85 18.42 -8.83
C ALA A 197 -2.80 19.41 -9.38
N ASP A 198 -1.74 19.67 -8.63
CA ASP A 198 -0.58 20.48 -9.00
C ASP A 198 0.41 19.76 -9.94
N ASN A 199 0.25 18.45 -10.19
CA ASN A 199 1.09 17.69 -11.12
C ASN A 199 0.23 17.05 -12.24
N ALA A 200 0.36 17.59 -13.47
CA ALA A 200 -0.39 17.12 -14.63
C ALA A 200 -0.11 15.64 -14.98
N GLY A 201 1.13 15.17 -14.78
CA GLY A 201 1.50 13.77 -15.06
C GLY A 201 0.87 12.79 -14.08
N SER A 202 0.94 13.08 -12.78
CA SER A 202 0.34 12.23 -11.74
C SER A 202 -1.18 12.21 -11.84
N SER A 203 -1.81 13.36 -12.09
CA SER A 203 -3.26 13.46 -12.26
C SER A 203 -3.77 12.69 -13.48
N ALA A 204 -3.04 12.70 -14.60
CA ALA A 204 -3.36 11.90 -15.79
C ALA A 204 -3.36 10.38 -15.49
N LEU A 205 -2.34 9.88 -14.79
CA LEU A 205 -2.24 8.48 -14.39
C LEU A 205 -3.38 8.08 -13.43
N LEU A 206 -3.74 8.95 -12.50
CA LEU A 206 -4.87 8.72 -11.59
C LEU A 206 -6.22 8.71 -12.31
N MET A 207 -6.38 9.57 -13.32
CA MET A 207 -7.58 9.58 -14.16
C MET A 207 -7.73 8.26 -14.94
N GLU A 208 -6.62 7.72 -15.47
CA GLU A 208 -6.62 6.39 -16.07
C GLU A 208 -6.96 5.30 -15.05
N GLY A 209 -6.42 5.39 -13.82
CA GLY A 209 -6.79 4.52 -12.70
C GLY A 209 -8.29 4.52 -12.41
N ARG A 210 -8.96 5.68 -12.47
CA ARG A 210 -10.43 5.76 -12.33
C ARG A 210 -11.17 5.04 -13.46
N LYS A 211 -10.70 5.16 -14.71
CA LYS A 211 -11.30 4.44 -15.84
C LYS A 211 -11.25 2.93 -15.62
N TYR A 212 -10.12 2.40 -15.15
CA TYR A 212 -10.01 0.97 -14.81
C TYR A 212 -10.96 0.55 -13.69
N GLN A 213 -11.19 1.40 -12.69
CA GLN A 213 -12.18 1.13 -11.65
C GLN A 213 -13.59 1.00 -12.26
N THR A 214 -13.97 1.94 -13.13
CA THR A 214 -15.27 1.89 -13.82
C THR A 214 -15.41 0.63 -14.69
N TYR A 215 -14.38 0.27 -15.46
CA TYR A 215 -14.39 -0.95 -16.26
C TYR A 215 -14.47 -2.20 -15.40
N THR A 216 -13.78 -2.22 -14.27
CA THR A 216 -13.86 -3.33 -13.30
C THR A 216 -15.28 -3.47 -12.76
N THR A 217 -15.93 -2.37 -12.33
CA THR A 217 -17.32 -2.39 -11.87
C THR A 217 -18.28 -2.85 -12.96
N LEU A 218 -18.15 -2.34 -14.19
CA LEU A 218 -18.97 -2.78 -15.32
C LEU A 218 -18.77 -4.26 -15.62
N SER A 219 -17.54 -4.76 -15.57
CA SER A 219 -17.25 -6.18 -15.78
C SER A 219 -17.88 -7.08 -14.71
N TYR A 220 -17.89 -6.64 -13.45
CA TYR A 220 -18.58 -7.35 -12.38
C TYR A 220 -20.10 -7.41 -12.61
N VAL A 221 -20.72 -6.29 -12.98
CA VAL A 221 -22.16 -6.22 -13.26
C VAL A 221 -22.51 -7.10 -14.46
N ALA A 222 -21.70 -7.05 -15.53
CA ALA A 222 -21.89 -7.88 -16.71
C ALA A 222 -21.75 -9.38 -16.37
N ALA A 223 -20.68 -9.77 -15.67
CA ALA A 223 -20.46 -11.15 -15.25
C ALA A 223 -21.59 -11.67 -14.35
N ALA A 224 -22.02 -10.87 -13.37
CA ALA A 224 -23.14 -11.21 -12.50
C ALA A 224 -24.45 -11.38 -13.30
N GLY A 225 -24.70 -10.49 -14.27
CA GLY A 225 -25.86 -10.58 -15.17
C GLY A 225 -25.84 -11.85 -16.03
N VAL A 226 -24.70 -12.18 -16.64
CA VAL A 226 -24.53 -13.40 -17.45
C VAL A 226 -24.71 -14.66 -16.61
N LEU A 227 -24.12 -14.71 -15.41
CA LEU A 227 -24.26 -15.84 -14.51
C LEU A 227 -25.71 -16.01 -14.03
N ALA A 228 -26.37 -14.92 -13.65
CA ALA A 228 -27.78 -14.95 -13.25
C ALA A 228 -28.67 -15.45 -14.40
N ALA A 229 -28.48 -14.93 -15.62
CA ALA A 229 -29.21 -15.38 -16.80
C ALA A 229 -28.98 -16.87 -17.11
N GLY A 230 -27.73 -17.35 -16.99
CA GLY A 230 -27.39 -18.77 -17.16
C GLY A 230 -28.07 -19.67 -16.12
N LEU A 231 -28.14 -19.23 -14.86
CA LEU A 231 -28.86 -19.93 -13.79
C LEU A 231 -30.37 -19.97 -14.06
N PHE A 232 -30.99 -18.84 -14.43
CA PHE A 232 -32.42 -18.80 -14.77
C PHE A 232 -32.76 -19.69 -15.97
N ALA A 233 -31.93 -19.71 -17.00
CA ALA A 233 -32.09 -20.61 -18.15
C ALA A 233 -31.98 -22.09 -17.74
N THR A 234 -31.09 -22.41 -16.79
CA THR A 234 -30.90 -23.77 -16.27
C THR A 234 -32.12 -24.25 -15.47
N PHE A 235 -32.75 -23.38 -14.66
CA PHE A 235 -33.93 -23.74 -13.86
C PHE A 235 -35.26 -23.70 -14.62
N GLY A 236 -35.34 -22.95 -15.73
CA GLY A 236 -36.53 -22.85 -16.56
C GLY A 236 -36.75 -24.02 -17.52
N THR A 237 -35.75 -24.88 -17.72
CA THR A 237 -35.81 -25.98 -18.69
C THR A 237 -36.31 -27.27 -17.99
N GLN A 238 -37.57 -27.65 -18.21
CA GLN A 238 -38.23 -28.84 -17.60
C GLN A 238 -37.94 -30.18 -18.32
N GLN A 239 -36.93 -30.26 -19.18
CA GLN A 239 -36.64 -31.48 -19.95
C GLN A 239 -35.55 -32.32 -19.25
N SER A 240 -35.76 -33.63 -19.19
CA SER A 240 -35.11 -34.67 -18.36
C SER A 240 -33.58 -34.83 -18.43
N ASP A 241 -32.85 -33.96 -19.10
CA ASP A 241 -31.38 -33.95 -19.12
C ASP A 241 -30.87 -32.71 -18.38
N ARG A 242 -30.30 -32.92 -17.19
CA ARG A 242 -29.60 -31.87 -16.41
C ARG A 242 -28.26 -31.52 -17.08
N ALA A 243 -28.31 -30.97 -18.28
CA ALA A 243 -27.14 -30.36 -18.91
C ALA A 243 -26.90 -28.97 -18.29
N ILE A 244 -25.72 -28.76 -17.70
CA ILE A 244 -25.29 -27.43 -17.23
C ILE A 244 -25.30 -26.49 -18.44
N SER A 245 -25.96 -25.33 -18.33
CA SER A 245 -26.04 -24.37 -19.43
C SER A 245 -24.64 -23.97 -19.92
N PRO A 246 -24.38 -23.97 -21.24
CA PRO A 246 -23.10 -23.51 -21.83
C PRO A 246 -22.70 -22.08 -21.39
N LEU A 247 -23.68 -21.26 -20.97
CA LEU A 247 -23.45 -19.92 -20.43
C LEU A 247 -22.67 -19.93 -19.11
N VAL A 248 -22.77 -21.00 -18.31
CA VAL A 248 -21.99 -21.16 -17.09
C VAL A 248 -20.50 -21.32 -17.43
N TYR A 249 -20.17 -22.08 -18.47
CA TYR A 249 -18.80 -22.23 -18.96
C TYR A 249 -18.27 -20.95 -19.62
N ALA A 250 -19.13 -20.20 -20.31
CA ALA A 250 -18.79 -18.88 -20.85
C ALA A 250 -18.54 -17.82 -19.74
N GLY A 251 -19.06 -18.03 -18.52
CA GLY A 251 -18.86 -17.14 -17.38
C GLY A 251 -17.45 -17.18 -16.76
N ILE A 252 -16.74 -18.31 -16.88
CA ILE A 252 -15.40 -18.51 -16.30
C ILE A 252 -14.38 -17.48 -16.82
N PRO A 253 -14.22 -17.25 -18.14
CA PRO A 253 -13.28 -16.23 -18.63
C PRO A 253 -13.67 -14.80 -18.23
N LEU A 254 -14.96 -14.50 -18.11
CA LEU A 254 -15.43 -13.17 -17.69
C LEU A 254 -15.11 -12.88 -16.21
N ALA A 255 -15.08 -13.91 -15.36
CA ALA A 255 -14.74 -13.76 -13.95
C ALA A 255 -13.26 -13.41 -13.69
N ILE A 256 -12.38 -13.61 -14.68
CA ILE A 256 -10.93 -13.31 -14.57
C ILE A 256 -10.65 -11.82 -14.83
N LEU A 257 -11.44 -11.15 -15.67
CA LEU A 257 -11.23 -9.77 -16.08
C LEU A 257 -11.08 -8.78 -14.90
N PRO A 258 -11.90 -8.84 -13.83
CA PRO A 258 -11.76 -7.91 -12.70
C PRO A 258 -10.41 -7.99 -11.99
N ILE A 259 -9.80 -9.18 -11.92
CA ILE A 259 -8.52 -9.40 -11.24
C ILE A 259 -7.40 -8.68 -12.01
N VAL A 260 -7.39 -8.84 -13.34
CA VAL A 260 -6.38 -8.23 -14.20
C VAL A 260 -6.53 -6.70 -14.23
N LEU A 261 -7.75 -6.18 -14.38
CA LEU A 261 -8.00 -4.74 -14.41
C LEU A 261 -7.69 -4.06 -13.07
N GLY A 262 -8.02 -4.71 -11.94
CA GLY A 262 -7.68 -4.21 -10.62
C GLY A 262 -6.17 -4.06 -10.40
N SER A 263 -5.37 -4.97 -10.97
CA SER A 263 -3.90 -4.87 -10.89
C SER A 263 -3.34 -3.62 -11.58
N LYS A 264 -3.88 -3.26 -12.76
CA LYS A 264 -3.48 -2.07 -13.51
C LYS A 264 -3.82 -0.78 -12.77
N GLN A 265 -5.00 -0.74 -12.14
CA GLN A 265 -5.38 0.41 -11.30
C GLN A 265 -4.34 0.66 -10.19
N GLN A 266 -3.91 -0.40 -9.49
CA GLN A 266 -2.92 -0.29 -8.43
C GLN A 266 -1.54 0.15 -8.95
N GLN A 267 -1.14 -0.35 -10.13
CA GLN A 267 0.10 0.08 -10.78
C GLN A 267 0.07 1.57 -11.14
N ASN A 268 -1.03 2.06 -11.72
CA ASN A 268 -1.16 3.47 -12.08
C ASN A 268 -1.14 4.38 -10.84
N ILE A 269 -1.78 3.97 -9.74
CA ILE A 269 -1.72 4.71 -8.47
C ILE A 269 -0.27 4.78 -7.95
N LYS A 270 0.44 3.65 -7.92
CA LYS A 270 1.84 3.59 -7.46
C LYS A 270 2.76 4.44 -8.34
N GLN A 271 2.57 4.38 -9.66
CA GLN A 271 3.33 5.19 -10.61
C GLN A 271 3.04 6.68 -10.42
N ALA A 272 1.77 7.07 -10.28
CA ALA A 272 1.39 8.46 -10.04
C ALA A 272 2.03 9.05 -8.78
N ILE A 273 2.04 8.28 -7.68
CA ILE A 273 2.70 8.68 -6.43
C ILE A 273 4.21 8.78 -6.63
N SER A 274 4.83 7.81 -7.30
CA SER A 274 6.28 7.84 -7.55
C SER A 274 6.69 9.01 -8.44
N LEU A 275 5.88 9.34 -9.45
CA LEU A 275 6.09 10.47 -10.36
C LEU A 275 5.96 11.80 -9.60
N TYR A 276 4.96 11.89 -8.72
CA TYR A 276 4.74 13.08 -7.90
C TYR A 276 5.91 13.32 -6.94
N ASN A 277 6.37 12.27 -6.25
CA ASN A 277 7.49 12.37 -5.31
C ASN A 277 8.84 12.61 -6.01
N ARG A 278 8.99 12.25 -7.29
CA ARG A 278 10.21 12.54 -8.05
C ARG A 278 10.29 14.01 -8.49
N GLY A 279 9.18 14.64 -8.83
CA GLY A 279 9.14 16.07 -9.19
C GLY A 279 9.26 17.02 -8.00
N ALA A 280 9.65 16.49 -6.84
CA ALA A 280 9.74 17.18 -5.55
C ALA A 280 11.17 17.34 -5.04
N GLU A 281 12.09 16.54 -5.57
CA GLU A 281 13.53 16.58 -5.32
C GLU A 281 14.18 17.59 -6.27
#